data_AF-A0A7S3IY77-F1
#
_entry.id   AF-A0A7S3IY77-F1
#
_cell.length_a   1.000
_cell.length_b   1.000
_cell.length_c   1.000
_cell.angle_alpha   90.00
_cell.angle_beta   90.00
_cell.angle_gamma   90.00
#
_symmetry.space_group_name_H-M   'P 1'
#
loop_
_entity.id
_entity.type
_entity.pdbx_description
1 polymer ?
#
loop_
_entity_poly.entity_id
_entity_poly.type
_entity_poly.pdbx_seq_one_letter_code
_entity_poly.pdbx_strand_id
1 'polypeptide(L)'
;MMRRIKDEFSIDTFFERSNPLLEKYYDVTRNADDSIAKDLHPNQQEKAHINAVLSQPDYVILNDHEKALLWRFRYTLKDNPQALAKFLQACRLEDEREQEEAMELFSKWAEIGLEDALPLLSNRFAANSFYNKELASNLKLIPVYTAIRRKAVETLLSQDEEVIELILLQLVQAYRYENFRESTLEEFFREKMTTSLKMANSY
;
A
#
# COMPACT_ATOMS: atom_id res chain seq x y z
N MET A 1 50.74 -30.49 4.92
CA MET A 1 50.34 -29.80 3.67
C MET A 1 48.89 -29.34 3.85
N MET A 2 48.72 -28.06 4.19
CA MET A 2 47.48 -27.45 4.67
C MET A 2 46.42 -27.35 3.56
N ARG A 3 45.23 -27.93 3.77
CA ARG A 3 44.03 -27.59 3.00
C ARG A 3 43.45 -26.30 3.58
N ARG A 4 43.52 -25.22 2.80
CA ARG A 4 42.86 -23.93 3.08
C ARG A 4 41.36 -24.17 3.23
N ILE A 5 40.84 -23.84 4.41
CA ILE A 5 39.43 -23.55 4.63
C ILE A 5 39.17 -22.25 3.87
N LYS A 6 38.38 -22.31 2.81
CA LYS A 6 37.77 -21.12 2.22
C LYS A 6 36.65 -20.71 3.15
N ASP A 7 36.95 -19.81 4.07
CA ASP A 7 35.96 -18.99 4.72
C ASP A 7 35.40 -18.02 3.66
N GLU A 8 34.43 -18.48 2.87
CA GLU A 8 33.51 -17.61 2.15
C GLU A 8 32.54 -17.01 3.19
N PHE A 9 33.06 -16.07 3.98
CA PHE A 9 32.21 -15.13 4.73
C PHE A 9 31.45 -14.31 3.69
N SER A 10 30.17 -14.61 3.51
CA SER A 10 29.23 -13.85 2.70
C SER A 10 29.26 -12.38 3.11
N ILE A 11 29.85 -11.55 2.24
CA ILE A 11 29.87 -10.08 2.38
C ILE A 11 28.43 -9.52 2.30
N ASP A 12 27.49 -10.30 1.75
CA ASP A 12 26.10 -9.92 1.57
C ASP A 12 25.30 -9.81 2.89
N THR A 13 25.72 -10.49 3.97
CA THR A 13 24.98 -10.46 5.25
C THR A 13 25.24 -9.19 6.08
N PHE A 14 26.27 -8.40 5.74
CA PHE A 14 26.55 -7.14 6.45
C PHE A 14 25.64 -5.99 6.03
N PHE A 15 24.99 -6.06 4.86
CA PHE A 15 24.11 -5.01 4.34
C PHE A 15 22.63 -5.18 4.71
N GLU A 16 22.26 -6.27 5.39
CA GLU A 16 20.89 -6.48 5.94
C GLU A 16 20.74 -5.99 7.39
N ARG A 17 21.69 -5.19 7.90
CA ARG A 17 21.52 -4.55 9.20
C ARG A 17 20.65 -3.31 9.04
N SER A 18 19.46 -3.34 9.65
CA SER A 18 18.61 -2.15 9.80
C SER A 18 19.44 -0.99 10.34
N ASN A 19 19.41 0.15 9.65
CA ASN A 19 20.19 1.31 10.05
C ASN A 19 19.71 1.79 11.43
N PRO A 20 20.53 1.72 12.50
CA PRO A 20 20.08 2.03 13.85
C PRO A 20 19.71 3.52 14.02
N LEU A 21 20.27 4.42 13.20
CA LEU A 21 19.86 5.82 13.17
C LEU A 21 18.46 5.98 12.60
N LEU A 22 18.13 5.16 11.60
CA LEU A 22 16.84 5.18 10.96
C LEU A 22 15.76 4.66 11.92
N GLU A 23 15.99 3.53 12.59
CA GLU A 23 15.07 3.01 13.61
C GLU A 23 14.84 4.02 14.73
N LYS A 24 15.91 4.65 15.24
CA LYS A 24 15.76 5.70 16.25
C LYS A 24 14.97 6.92 15.73
N TYR A 25 15.16 7.30 14.47
CA TYR A 25 14.38 8.39 13.86
C TYR A 25 12.89 8.02 13.77
N TYR A 26 12.59 6.78 13.40
CA TYR A 26 11.22 6.26 13.39
C TYR A 26 10.60 6.24 14.78
N ASP A 27 11.30 5.72 15.78
CA ASP A 27 10.82 5.69 17.16
C ASP A 27 10.42 7.09 17.65
N VAL A 28 11.24 8.11 17.36
CA VAL A 28 10.98 9.49 17.80
C VAL A 28 9.82 10.12 17.04
N THR A 29 9.72 9.88 15.74
CA THR A 29 8.71 10.53 14.88
C THR A 29 7.34 9.88 14.97
N ARG A 30 7.28 8.59 15.33
CA ARG A 30 6.05 7.78 15.29
C ARG A 30 5.45 7.46 16.66
N ASN A 31 6.26 7.43 17.73
CA ASN A 31 5.75 7.23 19.09
C ASN A 31 5.26 8.53 19.77
N ALA A 32 5.05 9.62 19.02
CA ALA A 32 4.42 10.81 19.56
C ALA A 32 2.97 10.49 19.98
N ASP A 33 2.51 11.03 21.12
CA ASP A 33 1.18 10.77 21.66
C ASP A 33 0.08 10.91 20.60
N ASP A 34 -0.71 9.86 20.39
CA ASP A 34 -1.79 9.82 19.39
C ASP A 34 -2.87 10.88 19.66
N SER A 35 -2.99 11.34 20.91
CA SER A 35 -3.86 12.47 21.27
C SER A 35 -3.42 13.80 20.65
N ILE A 36 -2.12 13.98 20.42
CA ILE A 36 -1.57 15.21 19.82
C ILE A 36 -1.74 15.17 18.29
N ALA A 37 -1.66 13.98 17.70
CA ALA A 37 -1.79 13.78 16.26
C ALA A 37 -3.22 14.08 15.73
N LYS A 38 -4.24 13.87 16.55
CA LYS A 38 -5.66 14.10 16.18
C LYS A 38 -6.00 15.57 15.95
N ASP A 39 -5.40 16.47 16.72
CA ASP A 39 -5.66 17.92 16.66
C ASP A 39 -4.63 18.67 15.79
N LEU A 40 -3.71 17.95 15.16
CA LEU A 40 -2.61 18.55 14.41
C LEU A 40 -3.07 18.95 13.01
N HIS A 41 -2.89 20.24 12.68
CA HIS A 41 -3.11 20.75 11.34
C HIS A 41 -1.80 21.25 10.72
N PRO A 42 -1.49 20.87 9.47
CA PRO A 42 -0.25 21.29 8.82
C PRO A 42 -0.23 22.80 8.57
N ASN A 43 0.92 23.41 8.81
CA ASN A 43 1.17 24.80 8.43
C ASN A 43 1.20 24.97 6.90
N GLN A 44 1.25 26.19 6.38
CA GLN A 44 1.20 26.42 4.93
C GLN A 44 2.35 25.76 4.16
N GLN A 45 3.56 25.73 4.74
CA GLN A 45 4.71 25.09 4.12
C GLN A 45 4.58 23.56 4.12
N GLU A 46 4.11 22.99 5.23
CA GLU A 46 3.84 21.57 5.37
C GLU A 46 2.71 21.12 4.44
N LYS A 47 1.65 21.91 4.29
CA LYS A 47 0.59 21.66 3.29
C LYS A 47 1.14 21.64 1.87
N ALA A 48 1.98 22.62 1.51
CA ALA A 48 2.61 22.66 0.20
C ALA A 48 3.52 21.44 -0.03
N HIS A 49 4.26 21.02 1.00
CA HIS A 49 5.12 19.84 0.93
C HIS A 49 4.29 18.55 0.79
N ILE A 50 3.24 18.37 1.61
CA ILE A 50 2.33 17.23 1.49
C ILE A 50 1.74 17.18 0.07
N ASN A 51 1.22 18.29 -0.45
CA ASN A 51 0.67 18.32 -1.80
C ASN A 51 1.71 17.98 -2.87
N ALA A 52 2.96 18.43 -2.71
CA ALA A 52 4.04 18.04 -3.60
C ALA A 52 4.29 16.52 -3.56
N VAL A 53 4.30 15.92 -2.37
CA VAL A 53 4.45 14.46 -2.20
C VAL A 53 3.26 13.70 -2.81
N LEU A 54 2.04 14.17 -2.60
CA LEU A 54 0.84 13.55 -3.17
C LEU A 54 0.82 13.62 -4.70
N SER A 55 1.36 14.70 -5.29
CA SER A 55 1.48 14.85 -6.74
C SER A 55 2.57 14.00 -7.39
N GLN A 56 3.44 13.34 -6.60
CA GLN A 56 4.47 12.47 -7.15
C GLN A 56 3.85 11.21 -7.76
N PRO A 57 4.40 10.67 -8.87
CA PRO A 57 3.92 9.42 -9.45
C PRO A 57 3.96 8.25 -8.46
N ASP A 58 3.04 7.28 -8.57
CA ASP A 58 2.92 6.17 -7.62
C ASP A 58 4.07 5.17 -7.62
N TYR A 59 4.85 5.14 -8.71
CA TYR A 59 6.06 4.33 -8.78
C TYR A 59 7.22 4.91 -7.96
N VAL A 60 7.18 6.20 -7.58
CA VAL A 60 8.21 6.84 -6.77
C VAL A 60 8.19 6.25 -5.35
N ILE A 61 9.37 5.91 -4.83
CA ILE A 61 9.53 5.45 -3.45
C ILE A 61 9.64 6.68 -2.55
N LEU A 62 8.72 6.78 -1.58
CA LEU A 62 8.75 7.84 -0.58
C LEU A 62 10.00 7.75 0.30
N ASN A 63 10.63 8.89 0.55
CA ASN A 63 11.74 8.99 1.48
C ASN A 63 11.24 8.96 2.94
N ASP A 64 12.13 8.70 3.89
CA ASP A 64 11.75 8.52 5.30
C ASP A 64 11.15 9.80 5.93
N HIS A 65 11.58 10.98 5.47
CA HIS A 65 11.02 12.25 5.91
C HIS A 65 9.59 12.48 5.39
N GLU A 66 9.32 12.13 4.13
CA GLU A 66 7.99 12.17 3.50
C GLU A 66 7.06 11.17 4.19
N LYS A 67 7.53 9.95 4.48
CA LYS A 67 6.77 8.96 5.23
C LYS A 67 6.41 9.46 6.63
N ALA A 68 7.39 10.01 7.36
CA ALA A 68 7.15 10.59 8.68
C ALA A 68 6.18 11.78 8.62
N LEU A 69 6.26 12.60 7.57
CA LEU A 69 5.36 13.73 7.35
C LEU A 69 3.91 13.26 7.14
N LEU A 70 3.70 12.27 6.27
CA LEU A 70 2.37 11.70 6.03
C LEU A 70 1.80 11.01 7.28
N TRP A 71 2.64 10.25 8.01
CA TRP A 71 2.23 9.61 9.26
C TRP A 71 1.83 10.63 10.33
N ARG A 72 2.57 11.75 10.45
CA ARG A 72 2.29 12.81 11.41
C ARG A 72 0.92 13.47 11.18
N PHE A 73 0.52 13.66 9.91
CA PHE A 73 -0.74 14.32 9.55
C PHE A 73 -1.87 13.36 9.16
N ARG A 74 -1.74 12.06 9.46
CA ARG A 74 -2.67 11.00 9.07
C ARG A 74 -4.15 11.31 9.35
N TYR A 75 -4.47 11.93 10.49
CA TYR A 75 -5.84 12.28 10.86
C TYR A 75 -6.44 13.43 10.04
N THR A 76 -5.61 14.34 9.51
CA THR A 76 -6.07 15.38 8.57
C THR A 76 -6.14 14.84 7.14
N LEU A 77 -5.28 13.87 6.79
CA LEU A 77 -5.22 13.31 5.45
C LEU A 77 -6.35 12.34 5.13
N LYS A 78 -6.99 11.74 6.15
CA LYS A 78 -8.10 10.79 5.96
C LYS A 78 -9.26 11.33 5.11
N ASP A 79 -9.46 12.64 5.13
CA ASP A 79 -10.53 13.33 4.40
C ASP A 79 -10.15 13.59 2.93
N ASN A 80 -8.89 13.35 2.56
CA ASN A 80 -8.38 13.50 1.19
C ASN A 80 -8.28 12.11 0.52
N PRO A 81 -9.09 11.83 -0.52
CA PRO A 81 -9.07 10.52 -1.21
C PRO A 81 -7.73 10.23 -1.88
N GLN A 82 -7.09 11.24 -2.48
CA GLN A 82 -5.82 11.11 -3.20
C GLN A 82 -4.64 10.74 -2.27
N ALA A 83 -4.79 10.99 -0.97
CA ALA A 83 -3.74 10.71 0.00
C ALA A 83 -3.65 9.23 0.40
N LEU A 84 -4.67 8.42 0.10
CA LEU A 84 -4.77 7.05 0.62
C LEU A 84 -3.58 6.17 0.22
N ALA A 85 -3.27 6.10 -1.09
CA ALA A 85 -2.20 5.26 -1.60
C ALA A 85 -0.84 5.67 -1.02
N LYS A 86 -0.57 6.97 -0.91
CA LYS A 86 0.68 7.51 -0.34
C LYS A 86 0.76 7.30 1.17
N PHE A 87 -0.36 7.45 1.88
CA PHE A 87 -0.46 7.14 3.30
C PHE A 87 -0.13 5.68 3.58
N LEU A 88 -0.75 4.75 2.85
CA LEU A 88 -0.46 3.31 3.01
C LEU A 88 0.99 2.96 2.69
N GLN A 89 1.64 3.65 1.74
CA GLN A 89 3.07 3.50 1.48
C GLN A 89 3.97 4.05 2.60
N ALA A 90 3.45 4.95 3.43
CA ALA A 90 4.16 5.51 4.57
C ALA A 90 4.07 4.64 5.84
N CYS A 91 2.99 3.87 5.99
CA CYS A 91 2.77 3.00 7.16
C CYS A 91 3.76 1.82 7.20
N ARG A 92 4.21 1.42 8.41
CA ARG A 92 4.90 0.14 8.61
C ARG A 92 3.88 -0.90 9.02
N LEU A 93 3.29 -1.60 8.05
CA LEU A 93 2.27 -2.62 8.33
C LEU A 93 2.83 -3.85 9.04
N GLU A 94 4.16 -4.03 9.09
CA GLU A 94 4.82 -5.09 9.86
C GLU A 94 4.73 -4.89 11.38
N ASP A 95 4.56 -3.64 11.84
CA ASP A 95 4.37 -3.32 13.25
C ASP A 95 2.88 -3.41 13.59
N GLU A 96 2.52 -4.31 14.51
CA GLU A 96 1.12 -4.58 14.90
C GLU A 96 0.41 -3.29 15.38
N ARG A 97 1.10 -2.41 16.11
CA ARG A 97 0.49 -1.16 16.61
C ARG A 97 0.17 -0.20 15.48
N GLU A 98 1.14 0.06 14.60
CA GLU A 98 0.92 0.94 13.44
C GLU A 98 -0.10 0.35 12.47
N GLN A 99 -0.08 -0.97 12.27
CA GLN A 99 -1.02 -1.68 11.42
C GLN A 99 -2.45 -1.50 11.91
N GLU A 100 -2.71 -1.67 13.21
CA GLU A 100 -4.05 -1.48 13.79
C GLU A 100 -4.55 -0.05 13.58
N GLU A 101 -3.72 0.96 13.85
CA GLU A 101 -4.09 2.37 13.67
C GLU A 101 -4.31 2.71 12.18
N ALA A 102 -3.42 2.23 11.31
CA ALA A 102 -3.53 2.44 9.87
C ALA A 102 -4.82 1.82 9.32
N MET A 103 -5.19 0.61 9.79
CA MET A 103 -6.41 -0.06 9.37
C MET A 103 -7.67 0.58 9.95
N GLU A 104 -7.61 1.13 11.17
CA GLU A 104 -8.69 1.93 11.72
C GLU A 104 -8.93 3.18 10.86
N LEU A 105 -7.88 3.91 10.50
CA LEU A 105 -7.98 5.07 9.61
C LEU A 105 -8.44 4.69 8.20
N PHE A 106 -7.92 3.60 7.65
CA PHE A 106 -8.31 3.06 6.35
C PHE A 106 -9.82 2.79 6.28
N SER A 107 -10.40 2.22 7.35
CA SER A 107 -11.85 1.96 7.41
C SER A 107 -12.69 3.24 7.41
N LYS A 108 -12.14 4.34 7.92
CA LYS A 108 -12.78 5.66 8.02
C LYS A 108 -12.37 6.62 6.91
N TRP A 109 -11.56 6.16 5.95
CA TRP A 109 -11.03 7.01 4.89
C TRP A 109 -12.15 7.48 3.96
N ALA A 110 -12.00 8.69 3.42
CA ALA A 110 -12.90 9.22 2.41
C ALA A 110 -13.03 8.26 1.22
N GLU A 111 -14.20 8.27 0.58
CA GLU A 111 -14.44 7.48 -0.63
C GLU A 111 -13.47 7.89 -1.73
N ILE A 112 -12.78 6.91 -2.31
CA ILE A 112 -11.77 7.13 -3.33
C ILE A 112 -12.35 7.03 -4.74
N GLY A 113 -11.84 7.85 -5.65
CA GLY A 113 -12.17 7.75 -7.07
C GLY A 113 -11.44 6.60 -7.75
N LEU A 114 -11.82 6.32 -9.01
CA LEU A 114 -11.18 5.28 -9.81
C LEU A 114 -9.66 5.48 -9.94
N GLU A 115 -9.23 6.70 -10.21
CA GLU A 115 -7.81 7.05 -10.38
C GLU A 115 -6.99 6.74 -9.13
N ASP A 116 -7.56 6.96 -7.94
CA ASP A 116 -6.92 6.71 -6.65
C ASP A 116 -6.99 5.24 -6.23
N ALA A 117 -7.96 4.48 -6.77
CA ALA A 117 -8.13 3.05 -6.52
C ALA A 117 -7.14 2.19 -7.30
N LEU A 118 -6.79 2.57 -8.55
CA LEU A 118 -5.88 1.78 -9.40
C LEU A 118 -4.49 1.53 -8.77
N PRO A 119 -3.84 2.51 -8.11
CA PRO A 119 -2.57 2.28 -7.41
C PRO A 119 -2.65 1.20 -6.34
N LEU A 120 -3.81 1.01 -5.69
CA LEU A 120 -4.02 -0.03 -4.67
C LEU A 120 -4.02 -1.45 -5.27
N LEU A 121 -4.23 -1.58 -6.59
CA LEU A 121 -4.16 -2.85 -7.30
C LEU A 121 -2.76 -3.16 -7.84
N SER A 122 -1.81 -2.24 -7.70
CA SER A 122 -0.43 -2.38 -8.18
C SER A 122 0.39 -3.40 -7.38
N ASN A 123 1.61 -3.68 -7.85
CA ASN A 123 2.55 -4.58 -7.17
C ASN A 123 2.92 -4.14 -5.75
N ARG A 124 2.82 -2.84 -5.43
CA ARG A 124 3.14 -2.29 -4.11
C ARG A 124 2.24 -2.84 -3.02
N PHE A 125 0.99 -3.14 -3.37
CA PHE A 125 -0.01 -3.70 -2.49
C PHE A 125 -0.39 -5.11 -2.93
N ALA A 126 0.59 -5.87 -3.45
CA ALA A 126 0.35 -7.27 -3.79
C ALA A 126 -0.01 -8.08 -2.54
N ALA A 127 -1.09 -8.85 -2.63
CA ALA A 127 -1.61 -9.71 -1.57
C ALA A 127 -1.03 -11.14 -1.62
N ASN A 128 0.11 -11.32 -2.29
CA ASN A 128 0.82 -12.59 -2.32
C ASN A 128 2.32 -12.44 -2.04
N SER A 129 2.93 -13.50 -1.53
CA SER A 129 4.33 -13.54 -1.11
C SER A 129 5.33 -13.54 -2.27
N PHE A 130 4.87 -13.75 -3.52
CA PHE A 130 5.75 -13.73 -4.69
C PHE A 130 6.21 -12.31 -5.04
N TYR A 131 5.30 -11.34 -4.93
CA TYR A 131 5.56 -9.94 -5.29
C TYR A 131 5.76 -9.04 -4.07
N ASN A 132 5.28 -9.45 -2.89
CA ASN A 132 5.47 -8.71 -1.66
C ASN A 132 6.35 -9.50 -0.67
N LYS A 133 7.55 -8.99 -0.42
CA LYS A 133 8.54 -9.62 0.47
C LYS A 133 8.09 -9.57 1.94
N GLU A 134 7.33 -8.56 2.35
CA GLU A 134 6.81 -8.44 3.72
C GLU A 134 5.88 -9.62 4.04
N LEU A 135 5.07 -10.05 3.05
CA LEU A 135 4.21 -11.22 3.18
C LEU A 135 4.95 -12.55 3.22
N ALA A 136 6.15 -12.63 2.64
CA ALA A 136 6.99 -13.82 2.74
C ALA A 136 7.50 -14.03 4.18
N SER A 137 7.74 -12.93 4.90
CA SER A 137 8.18 -12.94 6.31
C SER A 137 7.01 -13.04 7.29
N ASN A 138 5.87 -12.41 6.99
CA ASN A 138 4.71 -12.37 7.87
C ASN A 138 3.39 -12.65 7.11
N LEU A 139 2.97 -13.91 7.09
CA LEU A 139 1.73 -14.34 6.46
C LEU A 139 0.46 -13.75 7.11
N LYS A 140 0.54 -13.21 8.33
CA LYS A 140 -0.59 -12.54 8.98
C LYS A 140 -0.98 -11.22 8.30
N LEU A 141 -0.13 -10.67 7.43
CA LEU A 141 -0.42 -9.46 6.68
C LEU A 141 -1.29 -9.73 5.45
N ILE A 142 -1.48 -10.99 5.02
CA ILE A 142 -2.29 -11.31 3.83
C ILE A 142 -3.69 -10.66 3.89
N PRO A 143 -4.47 -10.79 4.98
CA PRO A 143 -5.79 -10.17 5.08
C PRO A 143 -5.77 -8.64 4.99
N VAL A 144 -4.69 -8.00 5.47
CA VAL A 144 -4.51 -6.54 5.40
C VAL A 144 -4.39 -6.09 3.95
N TYR A 145 -3.49 -6.73 3.20
CA TYR A 145 -3.30 -6.42 1.79
C TYR A 145 -4.53 -6.79 0.95
N THR A 146 -5.20 -7.91 1.25
CA THR A 146 -6.48 -8.25 0.64
C THR A 146 -7.56 -7.18 0.91
N ALA A 147 -7.63 -6.63 2.13
CA ALA A 147 -8.58 -5.56 2.46
C ALA A 147 -8.28 -4.25 1.70
N ILE A 148 -7.00 -3.89 1.55
CA ILE A 148 -6.59 -2.73 0.74
C ILE A 148 -7.06 -2.89 -0.71
N ARG A 149 -6.86 -4.07 -1.29
CA ARG A 149 -7.28 -4.36 -2.67
C ARG A 149 -8.80 -4.43 -2.80
N ARG A 150 -9.50 -4.98 -1.80
CA ARG A 150 -10.96 -5.05 -1.76
C ARG A 150 -11.60 -3.67 -1.91
N LYS A 151 -11.08 -2.66 -1.21
CA LYS A 151 -11.54 -1.26 -1.32
C LYS A 151 -11.46 -0.73 -2.75
N ALA A 152 -10.38 -1.05 -3.46
CA ALA A 152 -10.24 -0.66 -4.86
C ALA A 152 -11.24 -1.39 -5.77
N VAL A 153 -11.48 -2.68 -5.50
CA VAL A 153 -12.50 -3.46 -6.22
C VAL A 153 -13.92 -2.95 -5.96
N GLU A 154 -14.24 -2.53 -4.74
CA GLU A 154 -15.51 -1.87 -4.41
C GLU A 154 -15.71 -0.59 -5.25
N THR A 155 -14.66 0.23 -5.39
CA THR A 155 -14.68 1.39 -6.29
C THR A 155 -14.86 0.99 -7.75
N LEU A 156 -14.30 -0.13 -8.21
CA LEU A 156 -14.49 -0.62 -9.58
C LEU A 156 -15.92 -1.11 -9.83
N LEU A 157 -16.58 -1.71 -8.83
CA LEU A 157 -17.95 -2.20 -8.97
C LEU A 157 -18.94 -1.07 -9.26
N SER A 158 -18.68 0.14 -8.73
CA SER A 158 -19.51 1.32 -8.93
C SER A 158 -19.29 2.04 -10.26
N GLN A 159 -18.29 1.65 -11.06
CA GLN A 159 -18.02 2.27 -12.36
C GLN A 159 -18.86 1.67 -13.49
N ASP A 160 -19.10 2.50 -14.50
CA ASP A 160 -19.75 2.10 -15.74
C ASP A 160 -18.93 1.06 -16.51
N GLU A 161 -19.62 0.20 -17.26
CA GLU A 161 -18.99 -0.89 -18.03
C GLU A 161 -17.97 -0.37 -19.06
N GLU A 162 -18.28 0.76 -19.72
CA GLU A 162 -17.38 1.38 -20.70
C GLU A 162 -16.04 1.80 -20.08
N VAL A 163 -16.07 2.31 -18.85
CA VAL A 163 -14.87 2.71 -18.11
C VAL A 163 -14.04 1.48 -17.75
N ILE A 164 -14.71 0.41 -17.29
CA ILE A 164 -14.04 -0.85 -16.96
C ILE A 164 -13.42 -1.51 -18.20
N GLU A 165 -14.08 -1.45 -19.36
CA GLU A 165 -13.57 -1.98 -20.62
C GLU A 165 -12.24 -1.30 -21.02
N LEU A 166 -12.13 0.02 -20.82
CA LEU A 166 -10.90 0.78 -21.10
C LEU A 166 -9.71 0.34 -20.26
N ILE A 167 -9.94 -0.16 -19.04
CA ILE A 167 -8.89 -0.57 -18.10
C ILE A 167 -8.79 -2.09 -17.93
N LEU A 168 -9.58 -2.88 -18.68
CA LEU A 168 -9.72 -4.33 -18.48
C LEU A 168 -8.37 -5.04 -18.53
N LEU A 169 -7.53 -4.69 -19.50
CA LEU A 169 -6.19 -5.27 -19.63
C LEU A 169 -5.36 -5.06 -18.36
N GLN A 170 -5.40 -3.84 -17.79
CA GLN A 170 -4.67 -3.51 -16.58
C GLN A 170 -5.19 -4.31 -15.38
N LEU A 171 -6.51 -4.53 -15.28
CA LEU A 171 -7.11 -5.36 -14.24
C LEU A 171 -6.69 -6.84 -14.38
N VAL A 172 -6.69 -7.38 -15.60
CA VAL A 172 -6.22 -8.76 -15.87
C VAL A 172 -4.74 -8.90 -15.49
N GLN A 173 -3.91 -7.90 -15.77
CA GLN A 173 -2.52 -7.91 -15.31
C GLN A 173 -2.41 -7.78 -13.79
N ALA A 174 -3.29 -7.03 -13.13
CA ALA A 174 -3.30 -6.88 -11.68
C ALA A 174 -3.71 -8.16 -10.95
N TYR A 175 -4.42 -9.08 -11.60
CA TYR A 175 -4.79 -10.39 -11.06
C TYR A 175 -3.59 -11.19 -10.53
N ARG A 176 -2.41 -11.06 -11.15
CA ARG A 176 -1.19 -11.75 -10.68
C ARG A 176 -0.72 -11.32 -9.28
N TYR A 177 -1.24 -10.21 -8.77
CA TYR A 177 -0.92 -9.67 -7.45
C TYR A 177 -1.94 -10.08 -6.37
N GLU A 178 -3.00 -10.79 -6.74
CA GLU A 178 -4.01 -11.25 -5.79
C GLU A 178 -3.51 -12.42 -4.93
N ASN A 179 -4.19 -12.63 -3.81
CA ASN A 179 -4.11 -13.87 -3.06
C ASN A 179 -4.93 -14.95 -3.78
N PHE A 180 -4.27 -15.98 -4.34
CA PHE A 180 -4.94 -17.06 -5.08
C PHE A 180 -5.91 -17.91 -4.26
N ARG A 181 -5.95 -17.77 -2.93
CA ARG A 181 -6.95 -18.44 -2.07
C ARG A 181 -8.23 -17.62 -1.91
N GLU A 182 -8.11 -16.30 -1.93
CA GLU A 182 -9.19 -15.35 -1.71
C GLU A 182 -8.87 -14.08 -2.53
N SER A 183 -9.33 -14.08 -3.77
CA SER A 183 -9.02 -13.05 -4.76
C SER A 183 -10.21 -12.14 -4.97
N THR A 184 -10.03 -10.87 -4.64
CA THR A 184 -11.09 -9.85 -4.75
C THR A 184 -11.39 -9.52 -6.21
N LEU A 185 -10.34 -9.45 -7.04
CA LEU A 185 -10.51 -9.27 -8.48
C LEU A 185 -11.15 -10.49 -9.17
N GLU A 186 -10.93 -11.70 -8.66
CA GLU A 186 -11.59 -12.89 -9.20
C GLU A 186 -13.11 -12.83 -9.01
N GLU A 187 -13.56 -12.44 -7.81
CA GLU A 187 -14.97 -12.21 -7.50
C GLU A 187 -15.57 -11.16 -8.43
N PHE A 188 -14.87 -10.03 -8.59
CA PHE A 188 -15.24 -8.95 -9.51
C PHE A 188 -15.40 -9.45 -10.96
N PHE A 189 -14.41 -10.17 -11.47
CA PHE A 189 -14.46 -10.67 -12.83
C PHE A 189 -15.59 -11.68 -13.02
N ARG A 190 -15.82 -12.58 -12.07
CA ARG A 190 -16.95 -13.51 -12.13
C ARG A 190 -18.29 -12.78 -12.20
N GLU A 191 -18.48 -11.75 -11.38
CA GLU A 191 -19.70 -10.94 -11.38
C GLU A 191 -19.91 -10.18 -12.69
N LYS A 192 -18.86 -9.58 -13.24
CA LYS A 192 -18.96 -8.81 -14.49
C LYS A 192 -19.11 -9.71 -15.72
N MET A 193 -18.44 -10.87 -15.76
CA MET A 193 -18.57 -11.83 -16.87
C MET A 193 -19.96 -12.46 -16.95
N THR A 194 -20.65 -12.72 -15.83
CA THR A 194 -22.02 -13.22 -15.87
C THR A 194 -23.02 -12.16 -16.35
N THR A 195 -22.68 -10.89 -16.18
CA THR A 195 -23.56 -9.76 -16.53
C THR A 195 -23.37 -9.29 -17.97
N SER A 196 -22.13 -9.30 -18.49
CA SER A 196 -21.82 -8.82 -19.84
C SER A 196 -21.12 -9.86 -20.71
N LEU A 197 -21.81 -10.24 -21.79
CA LEU A 197 -21.26 -11.11 -22.84
C LEU A 197 -20.09 -10.44 -23.60
N LYS A 198 -20.10 -9.11 -23.71
CA LYS A 198 -19.00 -8.37 -24.38
C LYS A 198 -17.71 -8.44 -23.57
N MET A 199 -17.83 -8.26 -22.25
CA MET A 199 -16.70 -8.36 -21.34
C MET A 199 -16.17 -9.80 -21.26
N ALA A 200 -17.06 -10.80 -21.28
CA ALA A 200 -16.67 -12.21 -21.33
C ALA A 200 -15.91 -12.60 -22.60
N ASN A 201 -16.22 -11.99 -23.75
CA ASN A 201 -15.50 -12.24 -25.01
C ASN A 201 -14.13 -11.55 -25.10
N SER A 202 -13.88 -10.55 -24.25
CA SER A 202 -12.65 -9.74 -24.26
C SER A 202 -11.60 -10.22 -23.25
N TYR A 203 -12.00 -11.13 -22.36
CA TYR A 203 -11.15 -11.78 -21.35
C TYR A 203 -10.44 -13.01 -21.93
#